data_AF-A0A949HS27-F1
#
_entry.id   AF-A0A949HS27-F1
#
_cell.length_a   1.000
_cell.length_b   1.000
_cell.length_c   1.000
_cell.angle_alpha   90.00
_cell.angle_beta   90.00
_cell.angle_gamma   90.00
#
_symmetry.space_group_name_H-M   'P 1'
#
loop_
_entity.id
_entity.type
_entity.pdbx_description
1 polymer ?
#
loop_
_entity_poly.entity_id
_entity_poly.type
_entity_poly.pdbx_seq_one_letter_code
_entity_poly.pdbx_strand_id
1 'polypeptide(L)'
;MSKFSILPDGSDLKSMGRDLKFYPVENSSPKTLSKDQIAHYNSQGYIAPLDVYSSEEIESIRKYFDELLQRVVAEGGNSYSISSAHLKYGPVY
;
A
#
# COMPACT_ATOMS: atom_id res chain seq x y z
N MET A 1 26.86 -30.95 11.66
CA MET A 1 27.10 -29.82 10.74
C MET A 1 25.77 -29.48 10.09
N SER A 2 25.13 -28.35 10.40
CA SER A 2 23.91 -27.96 9.67
C SER A 2 24.28 -27.45 8.28
N LYS A 3 23.47 -27.79 7.28
CA LYS A 3 23.67 -27.41 5.89
C LYS A 3 23.21 -25.96 5.73
N PHE A 4 24.12 -25.05 5.37
CA PHE A 4 23.75 -23.66 5.10
C PHE A 4 22.75 -23.62 3.93
N SER A 5 21.56 -23.09 4.18
CA SER A 5 20.51 -22.89 3.18
C SER A 5 20.29 -21.39 3.01
N ILE A 6 20.23 -20.93 1.76
CA ILE A 6 19.98 -19.52 1.43
C ILE A 6 18.53 -19.13 1.80
N LEU A 7 17.61 -20.09 1.76
CA LEU A 7 16.22 -19.88 2.15
C LEU A 7 15.97 -20.58 3.50
N PRO A 8 15.51 -19.84 4.52
CA PRO A 8 15.15 -20.42 5.81
C PRO A 8 13.93 -21.33 5.63
N ASP A 9 13.98 -22.52 6.23
CA ASP A 9 12.84 -23.42 6.25
C ASP A 9 11.82 -23.04 7.34
N GLY A 10 10.71 -23.79 7.45
CA GLY A 10 9.67 -23.50 8.44
C GLY A 10 10.14 -23.59 9.90
N SER A 11 11.20 -24.35 10.18
CA SER A 11 11.82 -24.50 11.49
C SER A 11 12.75 -23.33 11.79
N ASP A 12 13.55 -22.91 10.80
CA ASP A 12 14.39 -21.72 10.86
C ASP A 12 13.53 -20.47 11.11
N LEU A 13 12.44 -20.33 10.37
CA LEU A 13 11.51 -19.22 10.51
C LEU A 13 10.80 -19.17 11.86
N LYS A 14 10.60 -20.32 12.51
CA LYS A 14 10.04 -20.41 13.87
C LYS A 14 11.09 -20.10 14.94
N SER A 15 12.34 -20.54 14.74
CA SER A 15 13.44 -20.32 15.69
C SER A 15 13.91 -18.86 15.72
N MET A 16 13.65 -18.09 14.67
CA MET A 16 13.92 -16.64 14.60
C MET A 16 13.13 -15.81 15.62
N GLY A 17 12.14 -16.38 16.33
CA GLY A 17 11.39 -15.66 17.37
C GLY A 17 10.60 -14.47 16.81
N ARG A 18 10.11 -14.57 15.57
CA ARG A 18 9.41 -13.47 14.89
C ARG A 18 8.11 -13.14 15.62
N ASP A 19 8.00 -11.88 16.01
CA ASP A 19 6.77 -11.34 16.53
C ASP A 19 5.93 -10.79 15.38
N LEU A 20 4.83 -11.49 15.07
CA LEU A 20 3.89 -11.12 14.01
C LEU A 20 2.58 -10.59 14.59
N LYS A 21 2.55 -10.23 15.88
CA LYS A 21 1.37 -9.67 16.51
C LYS A 21 1.11 -8.27 15.97
N PHE A 22 -0.17 -7.94 15.88
CA PHE A 22 -0.59 -6.56 15.70
C PHE A 22 -0.47 -5.83 17.04
N TYR A 23 0.10 -4.63 17.00
CA TYR A 23 0.20 -3.73 18.14
C TYR A 23 -0.67 -2.51 17.90
N PRO A 24 -1.73 -2.30 18.70
CA PRO A 24 -2.58 -1.13 18.55
C PRO A 24 -1.79 0.14 18.83
N VAL A 25 -2.10 1.20 18.07
CA VAL A 25 -1.58 2.53 18.27
C VAL A 25 -2.29 3.19 19.44
N GLU A 26 -1.52 3.57 20.46
CA GLU A 26 -1.98 4.38 21.58
C GLU A 26 -1.50 5.83 21.39
N ASN A 27 -2.42 6.74 21.04
CA ASN A 27 -2.10 8.15 20.84
C ASN A 27 -3.22 9.04 21.38
N SER A 28 -2.99 9.63 22.56
CA SER A 28 -3.97 10.46 23.27
C SER A 28 -4.16 11.85 22.65
N SER A 29 -3.18 12.34 21.88
CA SER A 29 -3.18 13.68 21.27
C SER A 29 -2.68 13.62 19.82
N PRO A 30 -3.45 13.01 18.90
CA PRO A 30 -3.02 12.86 17.51
C PRO A 30 -2.99 14.22 16.77
N LYS A 31 -2.02 14.37 15.85
CA LYS A 31 -1.80 15.62 15.08
C LYS A 31 -2.42 15.63 13.69
N THR A 32 -2.63 14.45 13.10
CA THR A 32 -3.02 14.31 11.69
C THR A 32 -4.23 13.41 11.55
N LEU A 33 -4.14 12.16 12.02
CA LEU A 33 -5.27 11.25 12.01
C LEU A 33 -6.25 11.59 13.13
N SER A 34 -7.54 11.40 12.87
CA SER A 34 -8.54 11.47 13.93
C SER A 34 -8.43 10.28 14.88
N LYS A 35 -9.00 10.40 16.07
CA LYS A 35 -9.10 9.29 17.02
C LYS A 35 -9.88 8.11 16.41
N ASP A 36 -10.90 8.41 15.62
CA ASP A 36 -11.72 7.40 14.95
C ASP A 36 -10.93 6.66 13.86
N GLN A 37 -10.09 7.36 13.09
CA GLN A 37 -9.19 6.72 12.11
C GLN A 37 -8.15 5.82 12.79
N ILE A 38 -7.62 6.21 13.95
CA ILE A 38 -6.72 5.38 14.75
C ILE A 38 -7.45 4.16 15.30
N ALA A 39 -8.65 4.32 15.83
CA ALA A 39 -9.47 3.22 16.31
C ALA A 39 -9.83 2.25 15.17
N HIS A 40 -10.18 2.77 13.99
CA HIS A 40 -10.43 1.98 12.79
C HIS A 40 -9.18 1.18 12.40
N TYR A 41 -8.02 1.82 12.31
CA TYR A 41 -6.73 1.15 12.05
C TYR A 41 -6.44 0.05 13.06
N ASN A 42 -6.63 0.31 14.35
CA ASN A 42 -6.42 -0.67 15.40
C ASN A 42 -7.33 -1.89 15.28
N SER A 43 -8.50 -1.75 14.66
CA SER A 43 -9.46 -2.84 14.49
C SER A 43 -9.35 -3.54 13.13
N GLN A 44 -9.05 -2.81 12.05
CA GLN A 44 -9.12 -3.30 10.67
C GLN A 44 -7.76 -3.44 9.99
N GLY A 45 -6.71 -2.82 10.53
CA GLY A 45 -5.35 -2.86 9.99
C GLY A 45 -5.08 -1.89 8.83
N TYR A 46 -6.02 -1.00 8.50
CA TYR A 46 -5.85 0.05 7.48
C TYR A 46 -6.53 1.36 7.91
N ILE A 47 -6.21 2.47 7.22
CA ILE A 47 -6.78 3.79 7.49
C ILE A 47 -7.82 4.11 6.43
N ALA A 48 -9.05 4.35 6.86
CA ALA A 48 -10.14 4.83 6.00
C ALA A 48 -11.25 5.47 6.86
N PRO A 49 -12.09 6.34 6.24
CA PRO A 49 -11.89 6.98 4.95
C PRO A 49 -10.80 8.07 5.02
N LEU A 50 -10.19 8.39 3.88
CA LEU A 50 -9.31 9.55 3.70
C LEU A 50 -9.95 10.48 2.68
N ASP A 51 -10.14 11.74 3.05
CA ASP A 51 -10.71 12.78 2.20
C ASP A 51 -9.56 13.63 1.62
N VAL A 52 -8.78 13.02 0.73
CA VAL A 52 -7.55 13.62 0.16
C VAL A 52 -7.85 14.46 -1.08
N TYR A 53 -8.90 14.12 -1.81
CA TYR A 53 -9.25 14.73 -3.09
C TYR A 53 -10.68 15.23 -3.07
N SER A 54 -10.90 16.40 -3.64
CA SER A 54 -12.24 16.83 -4.01
C SER A 54 -12.84 15.90 -5.07
N SER A 55 -14.15 16.02 -5.29
CA SER A 55 -14.84 15.25 -6.33
C SER A 55 -14.27 15.55 -7.72
N GLU A 56 -13.95 16.81 -8.00
CA GLU A 56 -13.37 17.26 -9.25
C GLU A 56 -11.93 16.76 -9.43
N GLU A 57 -11.13 16.79 -8.35
CA GLU A 57 -9.76 16.27 -8.37
C GLU A 57 -9.75 14.76 -8.66
N ILE A 58 -10.57 13.98 -7.96
CA ILE A 58 -10.63 12.52 -8.17
C ILE A 58 -11.20 12.14 -9.53
N GLU A 59 -12.15 12.93 -10.06
CA GLU A 59 -12.65 12.72 -11.42
C GLU A 59 -11.56 12.96 -12.48
N SER A 60 -10.76 14.02 -12.32
CA SER A 60 -9.63 14.31 -13.19
C SER A 60 -8.58 13.19 -13.19
N ILE A 61 -8.23 12.70 -12.00
CA ILE A 61 -7.26 11.60 -11.82
C ILE A 61 -7.78 10.32 -12.50
N ARG A 62 -9.05 9.97 -12.27
CA ARG A 62 -9.67 8.78 -12.88
C ARG A 62 -9.64 8.86 -14.40
N LYS A 63 -10.08 10.00 -14.96
CA LYS A 63 -10.06 10.23 -16.40
C LYS A 63 -8.65 10.07 -16.98
N TYR A 64 -7.65 10.66 -16.34
CA TYR A 64 -6.26 10.54 -16.78
C TYR A 64 -5.79 9.06 -16.77
N PHE A 65 -6.08 8.33 -15.69
CA PHE A 65 -5.70 6.92 -15.58
C PHE A 65 -6.39 6.04 -16.62
N ASP A 66 -7.68 6.27 -16.89
CA ASP A 66 -8.43 5.52 -17.90
C ASP A 66 -7.84 5.72 -19.31
N GLU A 67 -7.54 6.97 -19.66
CA GLU A 67 -6.89 7.31 -20.94
C GLU A 67 -5.47 6.73 -21.04
N LEU A 68 -4.71 6.78 -19.94
CA LEU A 68 -3.37 6.21 -19.87
C LEU A 68 -3.38 4.70 -20.06
N LEU A 69 -4.29 4.00 -19.37
CA LEU A 69 -4.42 2.55 -19.46
C LEU A 69 -4.77 2.12 -20.89
N GLN A 70 -5.73 2.79 -21.54
CA GLN A 70 -6.09 2.52 -22.93
C GLN A 70 -4.89 2.65 -23.86
N ARG A 71 -4.09 3.74 -23.70
CA ARG A 71 -2.88 3.97 -24.49
C ARG A 71 -1.84 2.88 -24.28
N VAL A 72 -1.54 2.55 -23.02
CA VAL A 72 -0.52 1.55 -22.68
C VAL A 72 -0.91 0.17 -23.23
N VAL A 73 -2.18 -0.22 -23.13
CA VAL A 73 -2.66 -1.50 -23.68
C VAL A 73 -2.59 -1.49 -25.21
N ALA A 74 -2.96 -0.38 -25.87
CA ALA A 74 -2.85 -0.25 -27.33
C ALA A 74 -1.39 -0.33 -27.83
N GLU A 75 -0.45 0.17 -27.03
CA GLU A 75 1.00 0.04 -27.25
C GLU A 75 1.55 -1.37 -26.93
N GLY A 76 0.69 -2.31 -26.51
CA GLY A 76 1.06 -3.70 -26.19
C GLY A 76 1.54 -3.92 -24.76
N GLY A 77 1.40 -2.92 -23.88
CA GLY A 77 1.74 -3.03 -22.47
C GLY A 77 0.80 -3.97 -21.71
N ASN A 78 1.38 -4.91 -20.97
CA ASN A 78 0.64 -5.95 -20.23
C ASN A 78 1.27 -6.29 -18.87
N SER A 79 2.09 -5.38 -18.32
CA SER A 79 2.72 -5.58 -17.02
C SER A 79 1.68 -5.67 -15.90
N TYR A 80 1.87 -6.63 -14.99
CA TYR A 80 1.07 -6.77 -13.77
C TYR A 80 1.38 -5.70 -12.71
N SER A 81 2.49 -4.98 -12.86
CA SER A 81 2.95 -3.97 -11.90
C SER A 81 3.01 -2.58 -12.54
N ILE A 82 2.51 -1.59 -11.79
CA ILE A 82 2.67 -0.15 -12.06
C ILE A 82 3.85 0.47 -11.30
N SER A 83 4.76 -0.36 -10.77
CA SER A 83 5.94 0.13 -10.05
C SER A 83 6.67 1.16 -10.91
N SER A 84 6.98 2.31 -10.29
CA SER A 84 7.68 3.42 -10.95
C SER A 84 6.91 4.11 -12.09
N ALA A 85 5.61 3.84 -12.28
CA ALA A 85 4.80 4.52 -13.29
C ALA A 85 4.82 6.05 -13.11
N HIS A 86 4.86 6.53 -11.87
CA HIS A 86 5.00 7.96 -11.54
C HIS A 86 6.28 8.62 -12.10
N LEU A 87 7.34 7.83 -12.38
CA LEU A 87 8.56 8.36 -13.01
C LEU A 87 8.36 8.67 -14.50
N LYS A 88 7.40 8.01 -15.15
CA LYS A 88 7.12 8.15 -16.58
C LYS A 88 5.86 8.98 -16.84
N TYR A 89 4.87 8.85 -15.98
CA TYR A 89 3.54 9.42 -16.12
C TYR A 89 3.28 10.35 -14.93
N GLY A 90 3.60 11.63 -15.08
CA GLY A 90 3.60 12.59 -13.95
C GLY A 90 2.30 12.68 -13.13
N PRO A 91 1.10 12.57 -13.73
CA PRO A 91 -0.16 12.51 -12.97
C PRO A 91 -0.46 11.16 -12.28
N VAL A 92 0.44 10.17 -12.38
CA VAL A 92 0.48 8.99 -11.51
C VAL A 92 1.38 9.32 -10.33
N TYR A 93 0.90 9.19 -9.10
CA TYR A 93 1.65 9.44 -7.86
C TYR A 93 1.34 8.39 -6.81
#